data_AF-A0A958JE92-F1
#
_entry.id   AF-A0A958JE92-F1
#
_cell.length_a   1.000
_cell.length_b   1.000
_cell.length_c   1.000
_cell.angle_alpha   90.00
_cell.angle_beta   90.00
_cell.angle_gamma   90.00
#
_symmetry.space_group_name_H-M   'P 1'
#
loop_
_entity.id
_entity.type
_entity.pdbx_description
1 polymer ?
#
loop_
_entity_poly.entity_id
_entity_poly.type
_entity_poly.pdbx_seq_one_letter_code
_entity_poly.pdbx_strand_id
1 'polypeptide(L)'
;SKMLLRRMPLNEEIWSDRQGAELVGLIALIKRIRVYWEICTESKYFSLVPQDDQGLYDTFIADLFFLLDRANLDTETRQLIIDSIPLEFINSDLALVLDEEIRGYIQDGFGKAISALRREAISRGQFTTEDDPTLLFSLFDDELEAIRELSTERFQKAEKHLNLLLSQYDKPVEKQVKTLERRIRKEISLILSEEWTRVPKDIRQKSEQRYAKEQTRNPLLPYKSMVDKLGYIDLGDLETVMVEGRNWPSFEKSFSPKAELRNRFRMLAPFRNSEAHARDADEPAIADAKAAIAWFDARFSIGLE
;
A
#
# COMPACT_ATOMS: atom_id res chain seq x y z
N SER A 1 -2.10 -13.37 -18.42
CA SER A 1 -1.72 -12.98 -17.04
C SER A 1 -0.37 -13.55 -16.60
N LYS A 2 -0.15 -14.88 -16.56
CA LYS A 2 1.12 -15.50 -16.10
C LYS A 2 2.40 -15.13 -16.91
N MET A 3 2.28 -14.74 -18.18
CA MET A 3 3.43 -14.50 -19.07
C MET A 3 4.04 -13.08 -18.96
N LEU A 4 3.24 -12.06 -18.62
CA LEU A 4 3.72 -10.68 -18.43
C LEU A 4 4.31 -10.46 -17.02
N LEU A 5 3.76 -11.15 -16.02
CA LEU A 5 4.23 -11.15 -14.64
C LEU A 5 5.71 -11.60 -14.51
N ARG A 6 6.19 -12.49 -15.40
CA ARG A 6 7.58 -12.99 -15.39
C ARG A 6 8.64 -12.02 -15.92
N ARG A 7 8.27 -10.87 -16.50
CA ARG A 7 9.23 -9.91 -17.08
C ARG A 7 9.50 -8.67 -16.21
N MET A 8 8.81 -8.51 -15.09
CA MET A 8 9.18 -7.46 -14.13
C MET A 8 10.32 -8.00 -13.25
N PRO A 9 11.45 -7.27 -13.08
CA PRO A 9 12.54 -7.67 -12.21
C PRO A 9 12.10 -7.43 -10.76
N LEU A 10 11.24 -8.31 -10.26
CA LEU A 10 10.72 -8.25 -8.90
C LEU A 10 11.28 -9.44 -8.12
N ASN A 11 11.67 -9.17 -6.88
CA ASN A 11 12.19 -10.16 -5.93
C ASN A 11 11.21 -11.35 -5.83
N GLU A 12 11.72 -12.60 -5.80
CA GLU A 12 10.90 -13.81 -5.65
C GLU A 12 9.99 -13.75 -4.41
N GLU A 13 10.40 -12.98 -3.40
CA GLU A 13 9.63 -12.73 -2.17
C GLU A 13 8.31 -11.96 -2.39
N ILE A 14 8.24 -11.06 -3.38
CA ILE A 14 7.00 -10.30 -3.71
C ILE A 14 5.92 -11.24 -4.25
N TRP A 15 6.32 -12.36 -4.88
CA TRP A 15 5.40 -13.39 -5.36
C TRP A 15 4.93 -14.33 -4.23
N SER A 16 5.69 -14.42 -3.14
CA SER A 16 5.37 -15.25 -1.97
C SER A 16 4.41 -14.57 -0.99
N ASP A 17 4.41 -13.24 -0.97
CA ASP A 17 3.42 -12.43 -0.24
C ASP A 17 2.18 -12.21 -1.09
N ARG A 18 1.02 -12.67 -0.58
CA ARG A 18 -0.27 -12.58 -1.28
C ARG A 18 -0.64 -11.12 -1.60
N GLN A 19 -0.39 -10.18 -0.69
CA GLN A 19 -0.74 -8.78 -0.90
C GLN A 19 0.21 -8.10 -1.89
N GLY A 20 1.51 -8.40 -1.81
CA GLY A 20 2.50 -7.98 -2.80
C GLY A 20 2.17 -8.48 -4.22
N ALA A 21 1.81 -9.76 -4.37
CA ALA A 21 1.41 -10.34 -5.64
C ALA A 21 0.13 -9.70 -6.22
N GLU A 22 -0.85 -9.37 -5.36
CA GLU A 22 -2.08 -8.69 -5.75
C GLU A 22 -1.81 -7.24 -6.20
N LEU A 23 -0.91 -6.51 -5.53
CA LEU A 23 -0.45 -5.17 -5.95
C LEU A 23 0.29 -5.18 -7.28
N VAL A 24 1.18 -6.17 -7.51
CA VAL A 24 1.85 -6.36 -8.80
C VAL A 24 0.84 -6.66 -9.91
N GLY A 25 -0.16 -7.48 -9.60
CA GLY A 25 -1.30 -7.74 -10.49
C GLY A 25 -2.02 -6.46 -10.88
N LEU A 26 -2.37 -5.61 -9.91
CA LEU A 26 -3.01 -4.31 -10.14
C LEU A 26 -2.17 -3.37 -11.00
N ILE A 27 -0.87 -3.23 -10.71
CA ILE A 27 0.04 -2.38 -11.48
C ILE A 27 0.12 -2.87 -12.94
N ALA A 28 0.28 -4.17 -13.16
CA ALA A 28 0.33 -4.75 -14.49
C ALA A 28 -0.99 -4.56 -15.26
N LEU A 29 -2.12 -4.64 -14.55
CA LEU A 29 -3.44 -4.45 -15.12
C LEU A 29 -3.68 -3.00 -15.53
N ILE A 30 -3.37 -2.04 -14.65
CA ILE A 30 -3.46 -0.60 -14.93
C ILE A 30 -2.60 -0.20 -16.13
N LYS A 31 -1.37 -0.72 -16.21
CA LYS A 31 -0.50 -0.49 -17.38
C LYS A 31 -1.11 -1.01 -18.67
N ARG A 32 -1.77 -2.17 -18.61
CA ARG A 32 -2.44 -2.75 -19.76
C ARG A 32 -3.69 -1.94 -20.17
N ILE A 33 -4.47 -1.42 -19.21
CA ILE A 33 -5.58 -0.49 -19.49
C ILE A 33 -5.06 0.75 -20.19
N ARG A 34 -3.99 1.34 -19.67
CA ARG A 34 -3.40 2.55 -20.25
C ARG A 34 -2.94 2.33 -21.69
N VAL A 35 -2.20 1.26 -21.97
CA VAL A 35 -1.76 0.94 -23.34
C VAL A 35 -2.96 0.71 -24.27
N TYR A 36 -4.00 0.05 -23.78
CA TYR A 36 -5.21 -0.19 -24.56
C TYR A 36 -5.96 1.12 -24.86
N TRP A 37 -6.06 2.00 -23.86
CA TRP A 37 -6.61 3.34 -24.00
C TRP A 37 -5.85 4.15 -25.05
N GLU A 38 -4.51 4.20 -24.96
CA GLU A 38 -3.64 4.89 -25.92
C GLU A 38 -3.92 4.39 -27.36
N ILE A 39 -4.02 3.07 -27.57
CA ILE A 39 -4.35 2.47 -28.88
C ILE A 39 -5.76 2.85 -29.37
N CYS A 40 -6.78 2.79 -28.51
CA CYS A 40 -8.15 3.16 -28.86
C CYS A 40 -8.25 4.65 -29.23
N THR A 41 -7.50 5.50 -28.53
CA THR A 41 -7.49 6.94 -28.78
C THR A 41 -6.72 7.33 -30.05
N GLU A 42 -5.59 6.68 -30.35
CA GLU A 42 -4.80 6.98 -31.54
C GLU A 42 -5.47 6.50 -32.84
N SER A 43 -6.21 5.39 -32.77
CA SER A 43 -6.72 4.74 -33.97
C SER A 43 -7.92 5.44 -34.61
N LYS A 44 -8.59 6.42 -33.97
CA LYS A 44 -9.90 6.97 -34.40
C LYS A 44 -11.00 5.90 -34.58
N TYR A 45 -10.76 4.65 -34.17
CA TYR A 45 -11.62 3.49 -34.40
C TYR A 45 -12.18 2.95 -33.08
N PHE A 46 -12.79 3.81 -32.26
CA PHE A 46 -13.59 3.36 -31.12
C PHE A 46 -14.74 2.42 -31.53
N SER A 47 -15.20 2.49 -32.78
CA SER A 47 -16.26 1.66 -33.35
C SER A 47 -15.82 0.27 -33.81
N LEU A 48 -14.53 -0.08 -33.76
CA LEU A 48 -13.99 -1.36 -34.22
C LEU A 48 -13.41 -2.23 -33.11
N VAL A 49 -13.78 -2.02 -31.84
CA VAL A 49 -13.57 -3.09 -30.84
C VAL A 49 -14.41 -4.28 -31.31
N PRO A 50 -13.80 -5.39 -31.78
CA PRO A 50 -14.55 -6.51 -32.30
C PRO A 50 -15.47 -7.03 -31.20
N GLN A 51 -16.73 -7.36 -31.51
CA GLN A 51 -17.64 -7.98 -30.53
C GLN A 51 -17.03 -9.25 -29.89
N ASP A 52 -16.10 -9.90 -30.59
CA ASP A 52 -15.35 -11.07 -30.15
C ASP A 52 -14.34 -10.75 -29.02
N ASP A 53 -13.88 -9.51 -28.92
CA ASP A 53 -13.01 -9.04 -27.82
C ASP A 53 -13.82 -8.57 -26.60
N GLN A 54 -15.16 -8.47 -26.70
CA GLN A 54 -16.02 -7.99 -25.62
C GLN A 54 -15.92 -8.86 -24.35
N GLY A 55 -15.87 -10.18 -24.51
CA GLY A 55 -15.68 -11.12 -23.40
C GLY A 55 -14.29 -11.03 -22.73
N LEU A 56 -13.28 -10.54 -23.45
CA LEU A 56 -11.96 -10.26 -22.87
C LEU A 56 -12.02 -9.06 -21.91
N TYR A 57 -12.85 -8.04 -22.18
CA TYR A 57 -13.01 -6.89 -21.28
C TYR A 57 -13.82 -7.19 -20.04
N ASP A 58 -14.92 -7.93 -20.16
CA ASP A 58 -15.74 -8.28 -19.01
C ASP A 58 -14.93 -9.13 -18.01
N THR A 59 -14.13 -10.07 -18.53
CA THR A 59 -13.17 -10.83 -17.72
C THR A 59 -12.10 -9.93 -17.10
N PHE A 60 -11.66 -8.91 -17.82
CA PHE A 60 -10.59 -8.01 -17.40
C PHE A 60 -11.03 -7.02 -16.31
N ILE A 61 -12.24 -6.47 -16.41
CA ILE A 61 -12.81 -5.60 -15.38
C ILE A 61 -13.18 -6.41 -14.14
N ALA A 62 -13.70 -7.63 -14.32
CA ALA A 62 -13.90 -8.57 -13.20
C ALA A 62 -12.59 -8.88 -12.47
N ASP A 63 -11.49 -9.14 -13.21
CA ASP A 63 -10.16 -9.34 -12.64
C ASP A 63 -9.66 -8.09 -11.88
N LEU A 64 -9.94 -6.87 -12.38
CA LEU A 64 -9.57 -5.62 -11.72
C LEU A 64 -10.28 -5.46 -10.39
N PHE A 65 -11.60 -5.59 -10.36
CA PHE A 65 -12.37 -5.46 -9.12
C PHE A 65 -12.02 -6.56 -8.13
N PHE A 66 -11.84 -7.80 -8.60
CA PHE A 66 -11.36 -8.89 -7.77
C PHE A 66 -10.01 -8.59 -7.11
N LEU A 67 -9.08 -7.96 -7.84
CA LEU A 67 -7.79 -7.56 -7.28
C LEU A 67 -7.90 -6.34 -6.35
N LEU A 68 -8.76 -5.36 -6.65
CA LEU A 68 -9.00 -4.20 -5.81
C LEU A 68 -9.57 -4.59 -4.44
N ASP A 69 -10.50 -5.55 -4.40
CA ASP A 69 -11.09 -6.05 -3.15
C ASP A 69 -10.08 -6.79 -2.27
N ARG A 70 -9.04 -7.37 -2.87
CA ARG A 70 -8.07 -8.21 -2.15
C ARG A 70 -6.82 -7.45 -1.74
N ALA A 71 -6.42 -6.42 -2.50
CA ALA A 71 -5.23 -5.62 -2.24
C ALA A 71 -5.29 -4.77 -0.95
N ASN A 72 -6.42 -4.76 -0.24
CA ASN A 72 -6.63 -4.02 1.02
C ASN A 72 -6.18 -2.55 0.92
N LEU A 73 -6.59 -1.90 -0.17
CA LEU A 73 -6.30 -0.50 -0.45
C LEU A 73 -7.18 0.41 0.41
N ASP A 74 -6.65 1.58 0.79
CA ASP A 74 -7.47 2.64 1.36
C ASP A 74 -8.48 3.18 0.33
N THR A 75 -9.54 3.83 0.83
CA THR A 75 -10.63 4.36 0.01
C THR A 75 -10.14 5.36 -1.04
N GLU A 76 -9.14 6.19 -0.73
CA GLU A 76 -8.62 7.20 -1.66
C GLU A 76 -7.86 6.56 -2.82
N THR A 77 -6.99 5.59 -2.53
CA THR A 77 -6.23 4.85 -3.54
C THR A 77 -7.15 4.01 -4.42
N ARG A 78 -8.14 3.35 -3.81
CA ARG A 78 -9.17 2.60 -4.54
C ARG A 78 -9.96 3.52 -5.48
N GLN A 79 -10.38 4.69 -5.00
CA GLN A 79 -11.11 5.67 -5.80
C GLN A 79 -10.26 6.20 -6.96
N LEU A 80 -8.98 6.51 -6.71
CA LEU A 80 -8.07 6.99 -7.74
C LEU A 80 -7.89 5.98 -8.89
N ILE A 81 -7.84 4.68 -8.58
CA ILE A 81 -7.74 3.62 -9.60
C ILE A 81 -9.05 3.52 -10.39
N ILE A 82 -10.20 3.54 -9.71
CA ILE A 82 -11.52 3.49 -10.35
C ILE A 82 -11.71 4.70 -11.27
N ASP A 83 -11.38 5.91 -10.80
CA ASP A 83 -11.49 7.17 -11.54
C ASP A 83 -10.55 7.28 -12.75
N SER A 84 -9.58 6.36 -12.84
CA SER A 84 -8.67 6.26 -13.97
C SER A 84 -9.22 5.34 -15.08
N ILE A 85 -10.22 4.49 -14.81
CA ILE A 85 -10.77 3.57 -15.80
C ILE A 85 -11.71 4.34 -16.75
N PRO A 86 -11.51 4.30 -18.08
CA PRO A 86 -12.44 4.92 -19.02
C PRO A 86 -13.77 4.17 -19.03
N LEU A 87 -14.88 4.93 -19.02
CA LEU A 87 -16.23 4.39 -18.84
C LEU A 87 -16.77 3.61 -20.03
N GLU A 88 -16.21 3.75 -21.22
CA GLU A 88 -16.57 2.90 -22.37
C GLU A 88 -16.20 1.43 -22.14
N PHE A 89 -15.30 1.14 -21.21
CA PHE A 89 -14.91 -0.22 -20.82
C PHE A 89 -15.84 -0.85 -19.78
N ILE A 90 -16.83 -0.10 -19.27
CA ILE A 90 -17.76 -0.58 -18.24
C ILE A 90 -19.14 -0.72 -18.87
N ASN A 91 -19.46 -1.93 -19.33
CA ASN A 91 -20.75 -2.23 -19.94
C ASN A 91 -21.90 -2.21 -18.90
N SER A 92 -23.12 -1.98 -19.39
CA SER A 92 -24.37 -1.96 -18.62
C SER A 92 -24.63 -3.26 -17.83
N ASP A 93 -24.18 -4.41 -18.34
CA ASP A 93 -24.29 -5.71 -17.65
C ASP A 93 -23.32 -5.84 -16.46
N LEU A 94 -22.17 -5.15 -16.52
CA LEU A 94 -21.21 -5.11 -15.42
C LEU A 94 -21.68 -4.18 -14.30
N ALA A 95 -22.38 -3.09 -14.66
CA ALA A 95 -23.03 -2.21 -13.69
C ALA A 95 -24.09 -2.95 -12.84
N LEU A 96 -24.67 -4.05 -13.34
CA LEU A 96 -25.62 -4.90 -12.60
C LEU A 96 -24.94 -5.80 -11.55
N VAL A 97 -23.67 -6.14 -11.75
CA VAL A 97 -22.89 -7.03 -10.86
C VAL A 97 -22.15 -6.24 -9.77
N LEU A 98 -21.91 -4.95 -10.00
CA LEU A 98 -21.20 -4.07 -9.07
C LEU A 98 -22.11 -3.53 -7.95
N ASP A 99 -21.51 -3.33 -6.78
CA ASP A 99 -22.14 -2.73 -5.59
C ASP A 99 -22.77 -1.36 -5.91
N GLU A 100 -23.86 -1.00 -5.22
CA GLU A 100 -24.61 0.26 -5.41
C GLU A 100 -23.71 1.49 -5.25
N GLU A 101 -22.73 1.42 -4.35
CA GLU A 101 -21.73 2.47 -4.14
C GLU A 101 -20.85 2.64 -5.40
N ILE A 102 -20.36 1.54 -5.96
CA ILE A 102 -19.49 1.50 -7.14
C ILE A 102 -20.23 1.93 -8.40
N ARG A 103 -21.51 1.57 -8.53
CA ARG A 103 -22.40 2.03 -9.60
C ARG A 103 -22.54 3.55 -9.61
N GLY A 104 -22.63 4.17 -8.43
CA GLY A 104 -22.64 5.63 -8.28
C GLY A 104 -21.35 6.29 -8.75
N TYR A 105 -20.20 5.71 -8.43
CA TYR A 105 -18.88 6.25 -8.82
C TYR A 105 -18.58 6.13 -10.32
N ILE A 106 -18.93 4.98 -10.90
CA ILE A 106 -18.78 4.72 -12.34
C ILE A 106 -19.69 5.64 -13.16
N GLN A 107 -20.89 5.95 -12.70
CA GLN A 107 -21.79 6.83 -13.46
C GLN A 107 -21.37 8.31 -13.47
N ASP A 108 -20.35 8.74 -12.71
CA ASP A 108 -20.18 10.16 -12.37
C ASP A 108 -19.19 10.98 -13.22
N GLY A 109 -18.23 10.36 -13.91
CA GLY A 109 -17.16 11.12 -14.61
C GLY A 109 -17.32 11.24 -16.12
N PHE A 110 -16.81 10.23 -16.81
CA PHE A 110 -16.56 10.25 -18.26
C PHE A 110 -17.78 9.87 -19.13
N GLY A 111 -18.60 8.90 -18.72
CA GLY A 111 -19.85 8.56 -19.38
C GLY A 111 -20.86 9.72 -19.32
N LYS A 112 -20.86 10.50 -18.23
CA LYS A 112 -21.58 11.77 -18.16
C LYS A 112 -21.01 12.81 -19.10
N ALA A 113 -19.69 12.92 -19.24
CA ALA A 113 -19.03 13.86 -20.14
C ALA A 113 -19.32 13.53 -21.61
N ILE A 114 -19.07 12.30 -22.08
CA ILE A 114 -19.38 11.87 -23.46
C ILE A 114 -20.89 11.93 -23.74
N SER A 115 -21.72 11.50 -22.79
CA SER A 115 -23.17 11.65 -22.94
C SER A 115 -23.61 13.12 -22.92
N ALA A 116 -22.91 14.01 -22.21
CA ALA A 116 -23.18 15.43 -22.22
C ALA A 116 -22.77 16.06 -23.54
N LEU A 117 -21.57 15.76 -24.05
CA LEU A 117 -21.08 16.20 -25.36
C LEU A 117 -22.01 15.71 -26.49
N ARG A 118 -22.45 14.45 -26.43
CA ARG A 118 -23.43 13.90 -27.37
C ARG A 118 -24.78 14.62 -27.29
N ARG A 119 -25.30 14.86 -26.09
CA ARG A 119 -26.55 15.62 -25.89
C ARG A 119 -26.41 17.06 -26.38
N GLU A 120 -25.24 17.68 -26.17
CA GLU A 120 -24.92 19.03 -26.60
C GLU A 120 -24.85 19.14 -28.13
N ALA A 121 -24.19 18.19 -28.79
CA ALA A 121 -24.11 18.12 -30.25
C ALA A 121 -25.50 17.93 -30.89
N ILE A 122 -26.31 17.06 -30.31
CA ILE A 122 -27.70 16.86 -30.73
C ILE A 122 -28.52 18.14 -30.53
N SER A 123 -28.35 18.82 -29.39
CA SER A 123 -29.06 20.08 -29.11
C SER A 123 -28.69 21.22 -30.05
N ARG A 124 -27.46 21.21 -30.60
CA ARG A 124 -26.96 22.18 -31.57
C ARG A 124 -27.33 21.82 -33.01
N GLY A 125 -27.97 20.67 -33.24
CA GLY A 125 -28.25 20.14 -34.58
C GLY A 125 -27.00 19.76 -35.36
N GLN A 126 -25.88 19.56 -34.67
CA GLN A 126 -24.58 19.20 -35.24
C GLN A 126 -24.37 17.68 -35.31
N PHE A 127 -25.27 16.91 -34.70
CA PHE A 127 -25.22 15.46 -34.63
C PHE A 127 -26.64 14.87 -34.52
N THR A 128 -26.92 13.79 -35.22
CA THR A 128 -28.19 13.05 -35.19
C THR A 128 -27.98 11.62 -34.66
N THR A 129 -29.06 10.93 -34.32
CA THR A 129 -28.97 9.52 -33.88
C THR A 129 -28.58 8.56 -35.00
N GLU A 130 -28.62 8.99 -36.27
CA GLU A 130 -28.24 8.22 -37.44
C GLU A 130 -26.81 8.53 -37.93
N ASP A 131 -26.20 9.59 -37.39
CA ASP A 131 -24.84 10.00 -37.78
C ASP A 131 -23.81 9.00 -37.26
N ASP A 132 -22.76 8.81 -38.05
CA ASP A 132 -21.62 7.97 -37.67
C ASP A 132 -21.02 8.48 -36.34
N PRO A 133 -20.90 7.64 -35.30
CA PRO A 133 -20.24 7.98 -34.05
C PRO A 133 -18.84 8.60 -34.24
N THR A 134 -18.14 8.35 -35.35
CA THR A 134 -16.85 8.99 -35.65
C THR A 134 -16.93 10.51 -35.82
N LEU A 135 -18.09 11.07 -36.20
CA LEU A 135 -18.31 12.52 -36.33
C LEU A 135 -18.22 13.25 -34.98
N LEU A 136 -18.61 12.61 -33.88
CA LEU A 136 -18.45 13.15 -32.51
C LEU A 136 -16.98 13.45 -32.20
N PHE A 137 -16.05 12.63 -32.69
CA PHE A 137 -14.62 12.83 -32.45
C PHE A 137 -14.08 14.05 -33.17
N SER A 138 -14.57 14.33 -34.39
CA SER A 138 -14.20 15.55 -35.12
C SER A 138 -14.84 16.82 -34.56
N LEU A 139 -16.00 16.70 -33.90
CA LEU A 139 -16.73 17.82 -33.32
C LEU A 139 -16.18 18.26 -31.95
N PHE A 140 -15.52 17.35 -31.24
CA PHE A 140 -15.03 17.55 -29.88
C PHE A 140 -13.57 17.13 -29.71
N ASP A 141 -12.75 17.33 -30.74
CA ASP A 141 -11.35 16.89 -30.74
C ASP A 141 -10.58 17.52 -29.56
N ASP A 142 -10.83 18.81 -29.29
CA ASP A 142 -10.23 19.55 -28.16
C ASP A 142 -10.73 19.04 -26.79
N GLU A 143 -12.02 18.77 -26.63
CA GLU A 143 -12.58 18.24 -25.38
C GLU A 143 -12.14 16.78 -25.12
N LEU A 144 -12.01 15.98 -26.17
CA LEU A 144 -11.48 14.62 -26.08
C LEU A 144 -10.00 14.62 -25.74
N GLU A 145 -9.22 15.55 -26.28
CA GLU A 145 -7.82 15.71 -25.91
C GLU A 145 -7.67 16.13 -24.44
N ALA A 146 -8.47 17.07 -23.96
CA ALA A 146 -8.49 17.46 -22.54
C ALA A 146 -8.84 16.28 -21.61
N ILE A 147 -9.78 15.43 -22.03
CA ILE A 147 -10.13 14.21 -21.30
C ILE A 147 -8.97 13.21 -21.31
N ARG A 148 -8.27 13.04 -22.43
CA ARG A 148 -7.11 12.15 -22.53
C ARG A 148 -5.99 12.61 -21.60
N GLU A 149 -5.70 13.90 -21.55
CA GLU A 149 -4.71 14.49 -20.64
C GLU A 149 -5.09 14.21 -19.18
N LEU A 150 -6.34 14.49 -18.79
CA LEU A 150 -6.83 14.23 -17.44
C LEU A 150 -6.78 12.75 -17.06
N SER A 151 -7.15 11.86 -17.97
CA SER A 151 -7.10 10.41 -17.74
C SER A 151 -5.66 9.92 -17.57
N THR A 152 -4.76 10.42 -18.41
CA THR A 152 -3.32 10.12 -18.35
C THR A 152 -2.71 10.60 -17.03
N GLU A 153 -3.02 11.82 -16.59
CA GLU A 153 -2.58 12.35 -15.29
C GLU A 153 -3.06 11.46 -14.13
N ARG A 154 -4.34 11.05 -14.15
CA ARG A 154 -4.93 10.16 -13.13
C ARG A 154 -4.24 8.79 -13.10
N PHE A 155 -4.01 8.18 -14.27
CA PHE A 155 -3.26 6.92 -14.38
C PHE A 155 -1.85 7.03 -13.80
N GLN A 156 -1.13 8.11 -14.12
CA GLN A 156 0.22 8.35 -13.60
C GLN A 156 0.20 8.53 -12.07
N LYS A 157 -0.80 9.24 -11.54
CA LYS A 157 -0.97 9.42 -10.10
C LYS A 157 -1.28 8.09 -9.39
N ALA A 158 -2.16 7.27 -9.96
CA ALA A 158 -2.49 5.94 -9.45
C ALA A 158 -1.26 5.01 -9.46
N GLU A 159 -0.53 4.96 -10.57
CA GLU A 159 0.70 4.18 -10.69
C GLU A 159 1.75 4.63 -9.66
N LYS A 160 1.94 5.94 -9.48
CA LYS A 160 2.86 6.48 -8.47
C LYS A 160 2.47 6.05 -7.05
N HIS A 161 1.18 6.08 -6.72
CA HIS A 161 0.69 5.67 -5.40
C HIS A 161 0.90 4.16 -5.18
N LEU A 162 0.53 3.33 -6.16
CA LEU A 162 0.73 1.88 -6.08
C LEU A 162 2.20 1.48 -6.00
N ASN A 163 3.08 2.15 -6.76
CA ASN A 163 4.52 1.94 -6.65
C ASN A 163 5.06 2.36 -5.28
N LEU A 164 4.52 3.43 -4.68
CA LEU A 164 4.86 3.81 -3.31
C LEU A 164 4.45 2.72 -2.32
N LEU A 165 3.26 2.16 -2.44
CA LEU A 165 2.81 1.04 -1.61
C LEU A 165 3.70 -0.20 -1.82
N LEU A 166 3.98 -0.57 -3.07
CA LEU A 166 4.86 -1.69 -3.40
C LEU A 166 6.28 -1.49 -2.82
N SER A 167 6.81 -0.27 -2.84
CA SER A 167 8.11 0.05 -2.26
C SER A 167 8.16 -0.12 -0.73
N GLN A 168 7.02 -0.21 -0.06
CA GLN A 168 6.96 -0.55 1.36
C GLN A 168 7.22 -2.05 1.59
N TYR A 169 6.84 -2.89 0.64
CA TYR A 169 7.08 -4.34 0.64
C TYR A 169 8.50 -4.70 0.20
N ASP A 170 9.15 -3.86 -0.61
CA ASP A 170 10.53 -4.06 -1.09
C ASP A 170 11.61 -3.43 -0.17
N LYS A 171 11.26 -3.09 1.08
CA LYS A 171 12.27 -2.64 2.03
C LYS A 171 13.07 -3.85 2.53
N PRO A 172 14.41 -3.80 2.52
CA PRO A 172 15.22 -4.84 3.14
C PRO A 172 14.78 -5.07 4.58
N VAL A 173 14.69 -6.34 5.01
CA VAL A 173 14.13 -6.71 6.33
C VAL A 173 14.92 -6.04 7.46
N GLU A 174 16.21 -5.77 7.26
CA GLU A 174 17.06 -5.00 8.18
C GLU A 174 16.48 -3.62 8.47
N LYS A 175 16.02 -2.93 7.42
CA LYS A 175 15.43 -1.59 7.53
C LYS A 175 14.07 -1.64 8.22
N GLN A 176 13.30 -2.70 7.98
CA GLN A 176 12.01 -2.91 8.63
C GLN A 176 12.18 -3.15 10.13
N VAL A 177 13.07 -4.06 10.54
CA VAL A 177 13.38 -4.32 11.95
C VAL A 177 13.89 -3.07 12.67
N LYS A 178 14.80 -2.29 12.05
CA LYS A 178 15.27 -1.00 12.62
C LYS A 178 14.14 0.03 12.76
N THR A 179 13.15 -0.01 11.88
CA THR A 179 11.98 0.86 11.95
C THR A 179 11.05 0.42 13.06
N LEU A 180 10.80 -0.89 13.17
CA LEU A 180 10.03 -1.51 14.23
C LEU A 180 10.63 -1.23 15.62
N GLU A 181 11.94 -1.38 15.81
CA GLU A 181 12.61 -1.07 17.08
C GLU A 181 12.37 0.39 17.51
N ARG A 182 12.49 1.33 16.57
CA ARG A 182 12.23 2.75 16.85
C ARG A 182 10.76 3.00 17.23
N ARG A 183 9.82 2.29 16.61
CA ARG A 183 8.39 2.35 16.96
C ARG A 183 8.14 1.79 18.36
N ILE A 184 8.67 0.61 18.67
CA ILE A 184 8.60 0.01 20.01
C ILE A 184 9.11 0.99 21.08
N ARG A 185 10.26 1.64 20.86
CA ARG A 185 10.80 2.63 21.82
C ARG A 185 9.85 3.82 22.02
N LYS A 186 9.29 4.36 20.94
CA LYS A 186 8.31 5.47 21.02
C LYS A 186 7.05 5.07 21.78
N GLU A 187 6.54 3.88 21.53
CA GLU A 187 5.33 3.34 22.17
C GLU A 187 5.54 3.09 23.66
N ILE A 188 6.69 2.52 24.04
CA ILE A 188 7.08 2.41 25.44
C ILE A 188 7.16 3.80 26.09
N SER A 189 7.77 4.79 25.41
CA SER A 189 7.84 6.18 25.87
C SER A 189 6.44 6.78 26.12
N LEU A 190 5.53 6.58 25.17
CA LEU A 190 4.17 7.13 25.20
C LEU A 190 3.32 6.47 26.30
N ILE A 191 3.28 5.14 26.33
CA ILE A 191 2.47 4.35 27.28
C ILE A 191 2.96 4.54 28.73
N LEU A 192 4.27 4.74 28.91
CA LEU A 192 4.84 5.04 30.22
C LEU A 192 4.93 6.55 30.52
N SER A 193 4.40 7.40 29.63
CA SER A 193 4.33 8.86 29.80
C SER A 193 5.68 9.51 30.12
N GLU A 194 6.76 9.05 29.47
CA GLU A 194 8.16 9.47 29.71
C GLU A 194 8.67 9.20 31.15
N GLU A 195 7.95 8.43 31.97
CA GLU A 195 8.35 8.11 33.34
C GLU A 195 9.46 7.06 33.38
N TRP A 196 10.72 7.49 33.23
CA TRP A 196 11.88 6.60 33.25
C TRP A 196 11.96 5.71 34.51
N THR A 197 11.41 6.16 35.65
CA THR A 197 11.35 5.38 36.89
C THR A 197 10.49 4.12 36.79
N ARG A 198 9.59 4.01 35.79
CA ARG A 198 8.81 2.80 35.46
C ARG A 198 9.64 1.73 34.73
N VAL A 199 10.79 2.10 34.15
CA VAL A 199 11.74 1.14 33.59
C VAL A 199 12.49 0.41 34.74
N PRO A 200 12.63 -0.93 34.66
CA PRO A 200 13.35 -1.73 35.65
C PRO A 200 14.75 -1.21 35.94
N LYS A 201 15.17 -1.26 37.21
CA LYS A 201 16.40 -0.59 37.68
C LYS A 201 17.65 -1.14 36.97
N ASP A 202 17.71 -2.45 36.76
CA ASP A 202 18.78 -3.14 36.04
C ASP A 202 18.87 -2.70 34.58
N ILE A 203 17.73 -2.56 33.89
CA ILE A 203 17.68 -2.07 32.51
C ILE A 203 18.14 -0.60 32.42
N ARG A 204 17.72 0.24 33.37
CA ARG A 204 18.18 1.63 33.44
C ARG A 204 19.70 1.72 33.60
N GLN A 205 20.27 0.91 34.48
CA GLN A 205 21.71 0.86 34.70
C GLN A 205 22.46 0.38 33.45
N LYS A 206 21.96 -0.64 32.74
CA LYS A 206 22.52 -1.08 31.46
C LYS A 206 22.53 0.03 30.42
N SER A 207 21.41 0.75 30.28
CA SER A 207 21.28 1.91 29.39
C SER A 207 22.34 2.96 29.69
N GLU A 208 22.46 3.37 30.96
CA GLU A 208 23.42 4.39 31.40
C GLU A 208 24.87 3.95 31.17
N GLN A 209 25.20 2.68 31.44
CA GLN A 209 26.54 2.14 31.21
C GLN A 209 26.90 2.11 29.72
N ARG A 210 25.94 1.72 28.84
CA ARG A 210 26.15 1.70 27.39
C ARG A 210 26.26 3.12 26.83
N TYR A 211 25.44 4.06 27.32
CA TYR A 211 25.58 5.48 26.98
C TYR A 211 26.93 6.05 27.40
N ALA A 212 27.36 5.84 28.65
CA ALA A 212 28.64 6.36 29.14
C ALA A 212 29.82 5.86 28.28
N LYS A 213 29.80 4.59 27.87
CA LYS A 213 30.80 4.04 26.94
C LYS A 213 30.78 4.74 25.59
N GLU A 214 29.60 4.95 24.99
CA GLU A 214 29.47 5.58 23.68
C GLU A 214 29.81 7.08 23.72
N GLN A 215 29.47 7.76 24.82
CA GLN A 215 29.74 9.18 25.03
C GLN A 215 31.25 9.49 25.02
N THR A 216 32.10 8.56 25.48
CA THR A 216 33.56 8.72 25.37
C THR A 216 34.05 8.81 23.92
N ARG A 217 33.31 8.19 22.98
CA ARG A 217 33.63 8.19 21.55
C ARG A 217 32.93 9.33 20.81
N ASN A 218 31.75 9.74 21.28
CA ASN A 218 30.98 10.81 20.69
C ASN A 218 30.28 11.66 21.78
N PRO A 219 30.91 12.76 22.22
CA PRO A 219 30.41 13.61 23.31
C PRO A 219 29.06 14.29 23.03
N LEU A 220 28.66 14.41 21.75
CA LEU A 220 27.45 15.12 21.34
C LEU A 220 26.19 14.23 21.30
N LEU A 221 26.30 12.97 21.72
CA LEU A 221 25.18 12.04 21.67
C LEU A 221 24.04 12.43 22.64
N PRO A 222 22.79 12.45 22.14
CA PRO A 222 21.63 12.77 22.96
C PRO A 222 21.32 11.64 23.95
N TYR A 223 20.96 12.01 25.18
CA TYR A 223 20.50 11.09 26.23
C TYR A 223 19.48 11.78 27.14
N LYS A 224 18.53 12.49 26.51
CA LYS A 224 17.58 13.36 27.21
C LYS A 224 16.22 12.71 27.32
N SER A 225 15.63 12.33 26.19
CA SER A 225 14.31 11.71 26.14
C SER A 225 14.36 10.24 26.58
N MET A 226 13.21 9.68 26.96
CA MET A 226 13.13 8.25 27.24
C MET A 226 13.39 7.42 25.97
N VAL A 227 12.98 7.89 24.80
CA VAL A 227 13.33 7.27 23.51
C VAL A 227 14.84 7.19 23.30
N ASP A 228 15.58 8.26 23.60
CA ASP A 228 17.05 8.27 23.49
C ASP A 228 17.66 7.21 24.43
N LYS A 229 17.20 7.16 25.67
CA LYS A 229 17.68 6.20 26.68
C LYS A 229 17.40 4.76 26.26
N LEU A 230 16.18 4.46 25.81
CA LEU A 230 15.80 3.16 25.26
C LEU A 230 16.59 2.80 23.99
N GLY A 231 17.23 3.77 23.33
CA GLY A 231 18.16 3.57 22.22
C GLY A 231 19.42 2.78 22.60
N TYR A 232 19.79 2.75 23.89
CA TYR A 232 20.99 2.09 24.38
C TYR A 232 20.75 0.67 24.89
N ILE A 233 19.53 0.17 24.89
CA ILE A 233 19.20 -1.20 25.34
C ILE A 233 18.81 -2.09 24.14
N ASP A 234 18.86 -3.41 24.32
CA ASP A 234 18.55 -4.36 23.24
C ASP A 234 17.07 -4.80 23.22
N LEU A 235 16.70 -5.62 22.21
CA LEU A 235 15.33 -6.10 22.04
C LEU A 235 14.81 -6.89 23.25
N GLY A 236 15.67 -7.67 23.93
CA GLY A 236 15.27 -8.44 25.10
C GLY A 236 15.04 -7.56 26.33
N ASP A 237 15.84 -6.51 26.47
CA ASP A 237 15.58 -5.47 27.46
C ASP A 237 14.24 -4.76 27.16
N LEU A 238 13.95 -4.40 25.90
CA LEU A 238 12.67 -3.78 25.51
C LEU A 238 11.46 -4.69 25.81
N GLU A 239 11.55 -5.99 25.49
CA GLU A 239 10.55 -6.98 25.88
C GLU A 239 10.31 -6.93 27.39
N THR A 240 11.38 -6.97 28.18
CA THR A 240 11.33 -6.96 29.64
C THR A 240 10.62 -5.71 30.16
N VAL A 241 10.94 -4.52 29.63
CA VAL A 241 10.25 -3.28 30.00
C VAL A 241 8.74 -3.37 29.82
N MET A 242 8.27 -3.95 28.71
CA MET A 242 6.84 -4.07 28.40
C MET A 242 6.14 -5.13 29.26
N VAL A 243 6.80 -6.27 29.50
CA VAL A 243 6.18 -7.44 30.14
C VAL A 243 6.36 -7.47 31.66
N GLU A 244 7.19 -6.61 32.24
CA GLU A 244 7.42 -6.58 33.68
C GLU A 244 6.13 -6.18 34.44
N GLY A 245 5.94 -6.78 35.63
CA GLY A 245 4.63 -6.89 36.30
C GLY A 245 3.86 -5.59 36.44
N ARG A 246 4.52 -4.48 36.78
CA ARG A 246 3.87 -3.16 36.94
C ARG A 246 3.60 -2.43 35.62
N ASN A 247 4.22 -2.84 34.53
CA ASN A 247 4.10 -2.21 33.21
C ASN A 247 3.11 -2.95 32.31
N TRP A 248 3.04 -4.29 32.41
CA TRP A 248 2.18 -5.12 31.56
C TRP A 248 0.73 -4.62 31.45
N PRO A 249 0.03 -4.23 32.53
CA PRO A 249 -1.35 -3.75 32.42
C PRO A 249 -1.51 -2.57 31.46
N SER A 250 -0.48 -1.73 31.30
CA SER A 250 -0.49 -0.60 30.35
C SER A 250 -0.31 -1.04 28.89
N PHE A 251 0.35 -2.17 28.65
CA PHE A 251 0.61 -2.70 27.30
C PHE A 251 -0.41 -3.77 26.86
N GLU A 252 -1.14 -4.35 27.81
CA GLU A 252 -2.08 -5.44 27.57
C GLU A 252 -3.16 -5.07 26.54
N LYS A 253 -3.68 -3.85 26.58
CA LYS A 253 -4.71 -3.38 25.64
C LYS A 253 -4.28 -3.51 24.18
N SER A 254 -3.01 -3.26 23.88
CA SER A 254 -2.49 -3.28 22.50
C SER A 254 -1.89 -4.65 22.12
N PHE A 255 -1.22 -5.31 23.06
CA PHE A 255 -0.36 -6.46 22.78
C PHE A 255 -0.85 -7.79 23.38
N SER A 256 -2.08 -7.86 23.90
CA SER A 256 -2.63 -9.09 24.46
C SER A 256 -2.66 -10.23 23.43
N PRO A 257 -2.32 -11.47 23.84
CA PRO A 257 -1.89 -11.89 25.19
C PRO A 257 -0.38 -11.75 25.43
N LYS A 258 0.04 -11.66 26.71
CA LYS A 258 1.46 -11.49 27.12
C LYS A 258 2.41 -12.51 26.50
N ALA A 259 1.99 -13.77 26.44
CA ALA A 259 2.80 -14.85 25.87
C ALA A 259 3.07 -14.63 24.38
N GLU A 260 2.10 -14.07 23.66
CA GLU A 260 2.22 -13.77 22.23
C GLU A 260 3.23 -12.65 22.00
N LEU A 261 3.16 -11.55 22.77
CA LEU A 261 4.15 -10.48 22.67
C LEU A 261 5.59 -11.01 22.84
N ARG A 262 5.82 -11.86 23.85
CA ARG A 262 7.12 -12.51 24.07
C ARG A 262 7.54 -13.38 22.89
N ASN A 263 6.61 -14.14 22.32
CA ASN A 263 6.89 -14.97 21.16
C ASN A 263 7.34 -14.11 19.96
N ARG A 264 6.72 -12.95 19.74
CA ARG A 264 7.08 -12.03 18.65
C ARG A 264 8.46 -11.40 18.83
N PHE A 265 8.84 -11.06 20.06
CA PHE A 265 10.22 -10.66 20.35
C PHE A 265 11.22 -11.79 20.09
N ARG A 266 10.88 -13.03 20.45
CA ARG A 266 11.74 -14.20 20.15
C ARG A 266 11.91 -14.44 18.67
N MET A 267 10.87 -14.23 17.86
CA MET A 267 10.94 -14.34 16.40
C MET A 267 11.85 -13.28 15.77
N LEU A 268 11.95 -12.08 16.36
CA LEU A 268 12.86 -11.03 15.88
C LEU A 268 14.32 -11.27 16.27
N ALA A 269 14.57 -11.94 17.40
CA ALA A 269 15.88 -12.00 18.02
C ALA A 269 16.96 -12.67 17.14
N PRO A 270 16.73 -13.81 16.46
CA PRO A 270 17.73 -14.44 15.59
C PRO A 270 18.19 -13.50 14.48
N PHE A 271 17.26 -12.93 13.72
CA PHE A 271 17.56 -12.01 12.62
C PHE A 271 18.31 -10.76 13.11
N ARG A 272 17.82 -10.13 14.19
CA ARG A 272 18.48 -8.94 14.75
C ARG A 272 19.89 -9.24 15.27
N ASN A 273 20.13 -10.43 15.81
CA ASN A 273 21.45 -10.84 16.29
C ASN A 273 22.42 -11.09 15.13
N SER A 274 21.96 -11.71 14.04
CA SER A 274 22.75 -11.83 12.80
C SER A 274 23.15 -10.44 12.29
N GLU A 275 22.19 -9.51 12.21
CA GLU A 275 22.42 -8.11 11.82
C GLU A 275 23.44 -7.39 12.72
N ALA A 276 23.29 -7.52 14.04
CA ALA A 276 24.19 -6.87 15.00
C ALA A 276 25.64 -7.39 14.91
N HIS A 277 25.82 -8.60 14.37
CA HIS A 277 27.13 -9.23 14.19
C HIS A 277 27.60 -9.26 12.74
N ALA A 278 26.89 -8.57 11.83
CA ALA A 278 27.18 -8.58 10.39
C ALA A 278 27.33 -10.01 9.83
N ARG A 279 26.40 -10.89 10.21
CA ARG A 279 26.29 -12.27 9.72
C ARG A 279 25.05 -12.40 8.87
N ASP A 280 25.08 -13.34 7.92
CA ASP A 280 23.91 -13.69 7.15
C ASP A 280 22.85 -14.34 8.07
N ALA A 281 21.61 -13.90 7.94
CA ALA A 281 20.46 -14.56 8.55
C ALA A 281 20.00 -15.72 7.65
N ASP A 282 19.57 -16.83 8.25
CA ASP A 282 18.96 -17.91 7.50
C ASP A 282 17.51 -17.57 7.10
N GLU A 283 17.00 -18.25 6.07
CA GLU A 283 15.63 -18.02 5.57
C GLU A 283 14.56 -18.16 6.68
N PRO A 284 14.63 -19.13 7.62
CA PRO A 284 13.71 -19.19 8.74
C PRO A 284 13.73 -17.94 9.63
N ALA A 285 14.89 -17.40 9.98
CA ALA A 285 14.97 -16.17 10.79
C ALA A 285 14.40 -14.96 10.04
N ILE A 286 14.61 -14.87 8.72
CA ILE A 286 14.02 -13.81 7.88
C ILE A 286 12.49 -13.91 7.88
N ALA A 287 11.95 -15.11 7.68
CA ALA A 287 10.51 -15.36 7.69
C ALA A 287 9.88 -15.05 9.06
N ASP A 288 10.52 -15.48 10.15
CA ASP A 288 10.09 -15.19 11.51
C ASP A 288 10.11 -13.68 11.80
N ALA A 289 11.16 -12.97 11.38
CA ALA A 289 11.24 -11.52 11.52
C ALA A 289 10.10 -10.81 10.78
N LYS A 290 9.82 -11.20 9.52
CA LYS A 290 8.70 -10.66 8.73
C LYS A 290 7.35 -10.89 9.40
N ALA A 291 7.10 -12.12 9.87
CA ALA A 291 5.87 -12.45 10.57
C ALA A 291 5.70 -11.66 11.89
N ALA A 292 6.79 -11.43 12.61
CA ALA A 292 6.77 -10.58 13.81
C ALA A 292 6.51 -9.10 13.48
N ILE A 293 7.15 -8.56 12.44
CA ILE A 293 6.91 -7.18 11.96
C ILE A 293 5.43 -6.99 11.62
N ALA A 294 4.86 -7.86 10.79
CA ALA A 294 3.47 -7.78 10.39
C ALA A 294 2.51 -7.81 11.60
N TRP A 295 2.81 -8.66 12.60
CA TRP A 295 2.03 -8.71 13.83
C TRP A 295 2.10 -7.42 14.64
N PHE A 296 3.31 -6.86 14.80
CA PHE A 296 3.51 -5.60 15.52
C PHE A 296 2.81 -4.44 14.80
N ASP A 297 2.93 -4.37 13.48
CA ASP A 297 2.31 -3.33 12.66
C ASP A 297 0.79 -3.34 12.78
N ALA A 298 0.16 -4.52 12.81
CA ALA A 298 -1.27 -4.67 13.05
C ALA A 298 -1.71 -4.22 14.46
N ARG A 299 -0.80 -4.17 15.44
CA ARG A 299 -1.10 -3.76 16.83
C ARG A 299 -0.72 -2.33 17.15
N PHE A 300 0.19 -1.72 16.38
CA PHE A 300 0.61 -0.34 16.56
C PHE A 300 -0.39 0.70 16.04
N SER A 301 -1.67 0.35 15.81
CA SER A 301 -2.64 1.25 15.17
C SER A 301 -4.09 1.07 15.64
N ILE A 302 -4.31 0.80 16.94
CA ILE A 302 -5.65 0.84 17.57
C ILE A 302 -5.72 1.98 18.63
N GLY A 303 -4.90 3.04 18.51
CA GLY A 303 -4.80 4.03 19.61
C GLY A 303 -4.24 5.41 19.29
N LEU A 304 -4.35 5.87 18.05
CA LEU A 304 -4.23 7.30 17.74
C LEU A 304 -5.57 7.78 17.19
N GLU A 305 -6.53 7.95 18.11
CA GLU A 305 -7.58 8.97 17.98
C GLU A 305 -7.05 10.29 18.55
#